data_AF-A0A931MBV9-F1
#
_entry.id   AF-A0A931MBV9-F1
#
_cell.length_a   1.000
_cell.length_b   1.000
_cell.length_c   1.000
_cell.angle_alpha   90.00
_cell.angle_beta   90.00
_cell.angle_gamma   90.00
#
_symmetry.space_group_name_H-M   'P 1'
#
loop_
_entity.id
_entity.type
_entity.pdbx_description
1 polymer ?
#
loop_
_entity_poly.entity_id
_entity_poly.type
_entity_poly.pdbx_seq_one_letter_code
_entity_poly.pdbx_strand_id
1 'polypeptide(L)'
;MNFSVIIKMANSPIYELIKVDVQRAGDDFIKRKVSPWEFFNVKGVDIEKCNGERITIAGVEFSGTVRLVFWDGYIDDEFIAFALTLIESARKKAIDMDASVSDAVKDCRDCIADVVIKVFERMSAIDQKLRGKGFPQSVNRVNVEERIKHIDQKIQNIVDAYANQATLSSGKTTPTPALSDALELKPSISGISLDLKKLWQWIRAKLMSNKAD
;
A
#
# COMPACT_ATOMS: atom_id res chain seq x y z
N MET A 1 -7.68 11.82 26.98
CA MET A 1 -6.42 11.09 26.68
C MET A 1 -5.60 11.94 25.75
N ASN A 2 -4.32 12.12 26.06
CA ASN A 2 -3.42 13.11 25.46
C ASN A 2 -3.23 12.90 23.96
N PHE A 3 -3.61 13.90 23.16
CA PHE A 3 -3.16 14.03 21.78
C PHE A 3 -1.68 14.41 21.83
N SER A 4 -0.81 13.47 21.42
CA SER A 4 0.59 13.79 21.17
C SER A 4 0.64 14.91 20.14
N VAL A 5 1.29 16.01 20.52
CA VAL A 5 1.69 17.09 19.61
C VAL A 5 2.67 16.47 18.63
N ILE A 6 2.20 16.12 17.44
CA ILE A 6 3.07 15.79 16.31
C ILE A 6 3.78 17.08 15.95
N ILE A 7 5.08 17.15 16.26
CA ILE A 7 5.96 18.17 15.72
C ILE A 7 5.90 18.00 14.20
N LYS A 8 5.17 18.90 13.53
CA LYS A 8 5.08 18.93 12.07
C LYS A 8 6.47 19.26 11.56
N MET A 9 7.23 18.25 11.13
CA MET A 9 8.46 18.48 10.37
C MET A 9 8.08 19.31 9.14
N ALA A 10 8.96 20.23 8.72
CA ALA A 10 8.72 21.03 7.54
C ALA A 10 8.45 20.10 6.35
N ASN A 11 7.22 20.10 5.85
CA ASN A 11 6.83 19.35 4.67
C ASN A 11 7.75 19.69 3.50
N SER A 12 8.03 18.72 2.63
CA SER A 12 8.81 18.97 1.43
C SER A 12 8.08 20.00 0.53
N PRO A 13 8.82 20.73 -0.33
CA PRO A 13 8.21 21.66 -1.29
C PRO A 13 7.17 21.03 -2.23
N ILE A 14 7.17 19.69 -2.33
CA ILE A 14 6.28 18.93 -3.21
C ILE A 14 5.15 18.20 -2.45
N TYR A 15 4.99 18.44 -1.15
CA TYR A 15 4.01 17.77 -0.30
C TYR A 15 2.57 17.81 -0.85
N GLU A 16 2.10 18.98 -1.28
CA GLU A 16 0.72 19.10 -1.78
C GLU A 16 0.49 18.28 -3.06
N LEU A 17 1.51 18.16 -3.92
CA LEU A 17 1.44 17.30 -5.11
C LEU A 17 1.36 15.83 -4.71
N ILE A 18 2.21 15.40 -3.76
CA ILE A 18 2.20 14.04 -3.22
C ILE A 18 0.84 13.71 -2.61
N LYS A 19 0.31 14.60 -1.78
CA LYS A 19 -0.98 14.42 -1.10
C LYS A 19 -2.11 14.22 -2.09
N VAL A 20 -2.20 15.06 -3.13
CA VAL A 20 -3.24 14.95 -4.16
C VAL A 20 -3.14 13.61 -4.90
N ASP A 21 -1.93 13.18 -5.26
CA ASP A 21 -1.73 11.91 -5.96
C ASP A 21 -2.10 10.72 -5.08
N VAL A 22 -1.66 10.71 -3.81
CA VAL A 22 -1.96 9.65 -2.85
C VAL A 22 -3.46 9.57 -2.59
N GLN A 23 -4.15 10.69 -2.42
CA GLN A 23 -5.60 10.72 -2.19
C GLN A 23 -6.36 10.19 -3.41
N ARG A 24 -6.04 10.68 -4.62
CA ARG A 24 -6.67 10.20 -5.86
C ARG A 24 -6.47 8.69 -6.04
N ALA A 25 -5.25 8.23 -5.86
CA ALA A 25 -4.93 6.81 -6.00
C ALA A 25 -5.60 5.97 -4.91
N GLY A 26 -5.72 6.49 -3.69
CA GLY A 26 -6.43 5.85 -2.59
C GLY A 26 -7.93 5.69 -2.84
N ASP A 27 -8.58 6.73 -3.36
CA ASP A 27 -10.00 6.67 -3.74
C ASP A 27 -10.22 5.63 -4.85
N ASP A 28 -9.33 5.60 -5.86
CA ASP A 28 -9.36 4.58 -6.92
C ASP A 28 -9.12 3.17 -6.37
N PHE A 29 -8.21 3.02 -5.41
CA PHE A 29 -7.95 1.74 -4.75
C PHE A 29 -9.20 1.22 -4.05
N ILE A 30 -9.85 2.06 -3.23
CA ILE A 30 -11.09 1.70 -2.54
C ILE A 30 -12.16 1.31 -3.55
N LYS A 31 -12.37 2.12 -4.59
CA LYS A 31 -13.38 1.87 -5.62
C LYS A 31 -13.17 0.53 -6.33
N ARG A 32 -11.92 0.17 -6.65
CA ARG A 32 -11.61 -1.02 -7.47
C ARG A 32 -11.42 -2.29 -6.65
N LYS A 33 -10.88 -2.19 -5.44
CA LYS A 33 -10.48 -3.36 -4.63
C LYS A 33 -11.45 -3.63 -3.49
N VAL A 34 -12.04 -2.59 -2.89
CA VAL A 34 -12.86 -2.72 -1.68
C VAL A 34 -14.35 -2.66 -2.00
N SER A 35 -14.79 -1.62 -2.72
CA SER A 35 -16.22 -1.40 -3.04
C SER A 35 -16.92 -2.51 -3.82
N PRO A 36 -16.28 -3.37 -4.64
CA PRO A 36 -16.97 -4.49 -5.28
C PRO A 36 -17.67 -5.42 -4.28
N TRP A 37 -17.12 -5.58 -3.09
CA TRP A 37 -17.69 -6.42 -2.03
C TRP A 37 -19.00 -5.88 -1.44
N GLU A 38 -19.29 -4.59 -1.59
CA GLU A 38 -20.54 -3.98 -1.09
C GLU A 38 -21.80 -4.59 -1.69
N PHE A 39 -21.67 -5.15 -2.89
CA PHE A 39 -22.73 -5.76 -3.67
C PHE A 39 -22.58 -7.29 -3.77
N PHE A 40 -21.73 -7.88 -2.92
CA PHE A 40 -21.41 -9.31 -2.97
C PHE A 40 -22.66 -10.20 -2.97
N ASN A 41 -23.64 -9.91 -2.11
CA ASN A 41 -24.88 -10.69 -2.04
C ASN A 41 -25.78 -10.57 -3.30
N VAL A 42 -25.57 -9.58 -4.16
CA VAL A 42 -26.39 -9.34 -5.36
C VAL A 42 -25.74 -9.93 -6.60
N LYS A 43 -24.43 -9.73 -6.79
CA LYS A 43 -23.72 -10.11 -8.02
C LYS A 43 -22.39 -10.82 -7.81
N GLY A 44 -22.04 -11.15 -6.57
CA GLY A 44 -20.72 -11.65 -6.23
C GLY A 44 -19.64 -10.58 -6.35
N VAL A 45 -18.40 -11.03 -6.51
CA VAL A 45 -17.21 -10.21 -6.68
C VAL A 45 -16.36 -10.75 -7.83
N ASP A 46 -15.78 -9.83 -8.61
CA ASP A 46 -14.75 -10.10 -9.61
C ASP A 46 -13.65 -9.03 -9.45
N ILE A 47 -12.48 -9.44 -8.95
CA ILE A 47 -11.35 -8.55 -8.68
C ILE A 47 -10.08 -9.18 -9.25
N GLU A 48 -9.38 -8.46 -10.11
CA GLU A 48 -8.00 -8.78 -10.49
C GLU A 48 -7.05 -8.38 -9.36
N LYS A 49 -6.20 -9.29 -8.92
CA LYS A 49 -5.12 -9.05 -7.97
C LYS A 49 -3.92 -8.39 -8.64
N CYS A 50 -2.98 -7.89 -7.85
CA CYS A 50 -1.73 -7.32 -8.32
C CYS A 50 -0.96 -8.37 -9.11
N ASN A 51 -0.83 -9.60 -8.63
CA ASN A 51 -0.16 -10.70 -9.34
C ASN A 51 -0.85 -11.16 -10.65
N GLY A 52 -1.98 -10.58 -11.04
CA GLY A 52 -2.74 -10.91 -12.25
C GLY A 52 -3.75 -12.05 -12.08
N GLU A 53 -3.77 -12.73 -10.92
CA GLU A 53 -4.83 -13.68 -10.61
C GLU A 53 -6.17 -12.95 -10.43
N ARG A 54 -7.28 -13.66 -10.62
CA ARG A 54 -8.62 -13.12 -10.36
C ARG A 54 -9.30 -13.81 -9.19
N ILE A 55 -9.98 -13.02 -8.37
CA ILE A 55 -10.92 -13.48 -7.35
C ILE A 55 -12.31 -13.35 -7.95
N THR A 56 -12.92 -14.48 -8.29
CA THR A 56 -14.30 -14.52 -8.79
C THR A 56 -15.13 -15.42 -7.89
N ILE A 57 -16.08 -14.84 -7.15
CA ILE A 57 -16.92 -15.56 -6.19
C ILE A 57 -18.35 -15.04 -6.31
N ALA A 58 -19.33 -15.93 -6.51
CA ALA A 58 -20.75 -15.60 -6.57
C ALA A 58 -21.62 -16.78 -6.08
N GLY A 59 -22.89 -16.51 -5.78
CA GLY A 59 -23.88 -17.54 -5.44
C GLY A 59 -23.70 -18.22 -4.07
N VAL A 60 -22.85 -17.68 -3.21
CA VAL A 60 -22.57 -18.20 -1.87
C VAL A 60 -22.75 -17.12 -0.82
N GLU A 61 -23.00 -17.53 0.43
CA GLU A 61 -23.10 -16.60 1.55
C GLU A 61 -21.74 -15.98 1.90
N PHE A 62 -21.75 -14.72 2.35
CA PHE A 62 -20.58 -14.08 2.93
C PHE A 62 -20.27 -14.65 4.33
N SER A 63 -19.69 -15.84 4.37
CA SER A 63 -19.28 -16.55 5.58
C SER A 63 -18.11 -17.50 5.30
N GLY A 64 -17.52 -18.07 6.35
CA GLY A 64 -16.42 -19.04 6.23
C GLY A 64 -15.28 -18.57 5.32
N THR A 65 -14.97 -19.37 4.30
CA THR A 65 -13.87 -19.12 3.35
C THR A 65 -14.01 -17.81 2.59
N VAL A 66 -15.23 -17.38 2.23
CA VAL A 66 -15.44 -16.12 1.51
C VAL A 66 -14.98 -14.94 2.35
N ARG A 67 -15.33 -14.96 3.64
CA ARG A 67 -14.91 -13.94 4.60
C ARG A 67 -13.40 -13.97 4.84
N LEU A 68 -12.79 -15.16 4.85
CA LEU A 68 -11.33 -15.29 4.91
C LEU A 68 -10.66 -14.70 3.67
N VAL A 69 -11.19 -14.92 2.47
CA VAL A 69 -10.66 -14.29 1.25
C VAL A 69 -10.78 -12.77 1.30
N PHE A 70 -11.91 -12.26 1.80
CA PHE A 70 -12.13 -10.82 1.96
C PHE A 70 -11.09 -10.15 2.86
N TRP A 71 -10.80 -10.74 4.03
CA TRP A 71 -9.85 -10.18 4.98
C TRP A 71 -8.40 -10.54 4.65
N ASP A 72 -8.10 -11.81 4.39
CA ASP A 72 -6.72 -12.33 4.41
C ASP A 72 -6.24 -12.78 3.03
N GLY A 73 -7.10 -12.74 2.01
CA GLY A 73 -6.81 -13.35 0.71
C GLY A 73 -6.03 -12.50 -0.29
N TYR A 74 -6.01 -11.17 -0.12
CA TYR A 74 -5.38 -10.29 -1.12
C TYR A 74 -5.07 -8.87 -0.63
N ILE A 75 -5.88 -8.28 0.24
CA ILE A 75 -5.86 -6.82 0.44
C ILE A 75 -4.53 -6.27 0.96
N ASP A 76 -3.87 -7.00 1.86
CA ASP A 76 -2.58 -6.59 2.42
C ASP A 76 -1.53 -6.48 1.31
N ASP A 77 -1.46 -7.48 0.42
CA ASP A 77 -0.52 -7.51 -0.71
C ASP A 77 -0.85 -6.44 -1.75
N GLU A 78 -2.14 -6.22 -2.03
CA GLU A 78 -2.59 -5.11 -2.89
C GLU A 78 -2.14 -3.76 -2.32
N PHE A 79 -2.31 -3.56 -1.01
CA PHE A 79 -2.02 -2.30 -0.37
C PHE A 79 -0.51 -2.02 -0.33
N ILE A 80 0.31 -3.04 -0.10
CA ILE A 80 1.77 -2.91 -0.17
C ILE A 80 2.23 -2.59 -1.59
N ALA A 81 1.67 -3.24 -2.62
CA ALA A 81 1.98 -2.91 -4.02
C ALA A 81 1.55 -1.48 -4.39
N PHE A 82 0.40 -1.04 -3.90
CA PHE A 82 -0.09 0.33 -4.01
C PHE A 82 0.86 1.34 -3.36
N ALA A 83 1.27 1.10 -2.11
CA ALA A 83 2.18 1.98 -1.38
C ALA A 83 3.55 2.10 -2.07
N LEU A 84 4.13 0.97 -2.52
CA LEU A 84 5.38 0.97 -3.27
C LEU A 84 5.32 1.82 -4.53
N THR A 85 4.20 1.76 -5.26
CA THR A 85 4.01 2.55 -6.49
C THR A 85 3.98 4.05 -6.19
N LEU A 86 3.31 4.45 -5.12
CA LEU A 86 3.24 5.86 -4.70
C LEU A 86 4.56 6.38 -4.16
N ILE A 87 5.27 5.60 -3.34
CA ILE A 87 6.59 5.98 -2.82
C ILE A 87 7.59 6.17 -3.96
N GLU A 88 7.60 5.27 -4.95
CA GLU A 88 8.46 5.40 -6.12
C GLU A 88 8.08 6.61 -6.99
N SER A 89 6.79 6.92 -7.10
CA SER A 89 6.32 8.14 -7.78
C SER A 89 6.80 9.40 -7.06
N ALA A 90 6.65 9.46 -5.74
CA ALA A 90 7.13 10.57 -4.91
C ALA A 90 8.66 10.74 -5.04
N ARG A 91 9.42 9.64 -5.00
CA ARG A 91 10.87 9.65 -5.23
C ARG A 91 11.24 10.26 -6.58
N LYS A 92 10.58 9.83 -7.67
CA LYS A 92 10.83 10.36 -9.02
C LYS A 92 10.54 11.85 -9.10
N LYS A 93 9.38 12.27 -8.57
CA LYS A 93 9.01 13.70 -8.54
C LYS A 93 10.01 14.54 -7.75
N ALA A 94 10.51 14.03 -6.63
CA ALA A 94 11.54 14.72 -5.86
C ALA A 94 12.81 14.92 -6.69
N ILE A 95 13.26 13.89 -7.42
CA ILE A 95 14.42 14.00 -8.33
C ILE A 95 14.14 15.00 -9.46
N ASP A 96 12.99 14.91 -10.11
CA ASP A 96 12.61 15.76 -11.25
C ASP A 96 12.47 17.23 -10.86
N MET A 97 12.13 17.51 -9.59
CA MET A 97 11.93 18.85 -9.05
C MET A 97 13.07 19.35 -8.16
N ASP A 98 14.22 18.66 -8.16
CA ASP A 98 15.39 18.99 -7.32
C ASP A 98 15.05 19.16 -5.82
N ALA A 99 14.14 18.32 -5.33
CA ALA A 99 13.70 18.28 -3.94
C ALA A 99 14.31 17.09 -3.18
N SER A 100 14.32 17.18 -1.85
CA SER A 100 14.79 16.11 -0.97
C SER A 100 13.97 14.85 -1.14
N VAL A 101 14.59 13.79 -1.67
CA VAL A 101 13.98 12.46 -1.80
C VAL A 101 13.54 11.92 -0.45
N SER A 102 14.38 12.06 0.59
CA SER A 102 14.08 11.60 1.95
C SER A 102 12.78 12.21 2.47
N ASP A 103 12.63 13.52 2.31
CA ASP A 103 11.45 14.22 2.85
C ASP A 103 10.21 13.90 2.00
N ALA A 104 10.36 13.81 0.68
CA ALA A 104 9.27 13.42 -0.20
C ALA A 104 8.71 12.02 0.09
N VAL A 105 9.56 11.01 0.35
CA VAL A 105 9.06 9.66 0.66
C VAL A 105 8.43 9.58 2.05
N LYS A 106 8.88 10.38 3.02
CA LYS A 106 8.26 10.51 4.35
C LYS A 106 6.89 11.19 4.26
N ASP A 107 6.81 12.30 3.53
CA ASP A 107 5.55 12.99 3.23
C ASP A 107 4.54 12.05 2.57
N CYS A 108 5.01 11.21 1.64
CA CYS A 108 4.19 10.22 0.96
C CYS A 108 3.65 9.17 1.95
N ARG A 109 4.50 8.67 2.86
CA ARG A 109 4.08 7.73 3.91
C ARG A 109 2.99 8.30 4.79
N ASP A 110 3.14 9.55 5.23
CA ASP A 110 2.13 10.20 6.08
C ASP A 110 0.78 10.33 5.35
N CYS A 111 0.80 10.63 4.05
CA CYS A 111 -0.40 10.63 3.23
C CYS A 111 -0.99 9.22 3.05
N ILE A 112 -0.16 8.18 2.91
CA ILE A 112 -0.61 6.78 2.77
C ILE A 112 -1.22 6.29 4.09
N ALA A 113 -0.76 6.77 5.24
CA ALA A 113 -1.31 6.43 6.56
C ALA A 113 -2.81 6.77 6.66
N ASP A 114 -3.24 7.90 6.09
CA ASP A 114 -4.66 8.25 6.02
C ASP A 114 -5.46 7.28 5.12
N VAL A 115 -4.84 6.84 4.02
CA VAL A 115 -5.48 5.91 3.08
C VAL A 115 -5.64 4.52 3.68
N VAL A 116 -4.65 4.01 4.42
CA VAL A 116 -4.74 2.67 5.05
C VAL A 116 -5.86 2.62 6.07
N ILE A 117 -6.03 3.69 6.87
CA ILE A 117 -7.14 3.82 7.82
C ILE A 117 -8.47 3.77 7.06
N LYS A 118 -8.63 4.59 6.01
CA LYS A 118 -9.86 4.63 5.20
C LYS A 118 -10.20 3.28 4.59
N VAL A 119 -9.21 2.56 4.05
CA VAL A 119 -9.40 1.24 3.45
C VAL A 119 -9.93 0.24 4.47
N PHE A 120 -9.26 0.10 5.62
CA PHE A 120 -9.65 -0.92 6.59
C PHE A 120 -10.93 -0.58 7.34
N GLU A 121 -11.19 0.70 7.61
CA GLU A 121 -12.49 1.13 8.13
C GLU A 121 -13.63 0.86 7.14
N ARG A 122 -13.39 1.11 5.84
CA ARG A 122 -14.37 0.77 4.80
C ARG A 122 -14.60 -0.73 4.73
N MET A 123 -13.56 -1.55 4.80
CA MET A 123 -13.69 -3.00 4.82
C MET A 123 -14.47 -3.48 6.05
N SER A 124 -14.19 -2.94 7.23
CA SER A 124 -14.91 -3.27 8.46
C SER A 124 -16.41 -2.93 8.35
N ALA A 125 -16.74 -1.79 7.75
CA ALA A 125 -18.12 -1.41 7.48
C ALA A 125 -18.81 -2.36 6.47
N ILE A 126 -18.10 -2.83 5.45
CA ILE A 126 -18.61 -3.80 4.47
C ILE A 126 -18.85 -5.16 5.14
N ASP A 127 -17.88 -5.68 5.91
CA ASP A 127 -18.03 -6.94 6.66
C ASP A 127 -19.25 -6.89 7.56
N GLN A 128 -19.41 -5.80 8.33
CA GLN A 128 -20.57 -5.59 9.19
C GLN A 128 -21.88 -5.62 8.40
N LYS A 129 -21.95 -4.91 7.27
CA LYS A 129 -23.14 -4.86 6.41
C LYS A 129 -23.50 -6.24 5.84
N LEU A 130 -22.51 -6.97 5.32
CA LEU A 130 -22.72 -8.28 4.71
C LEU A 130 -23.13 -9.32 5.75
N ARG A 131 -22.49 -9.34 6.92
CA ARG A 131 -22.84 -10.22 8.04
C ARG A 131 -24.20 -9.90 8.64
N GLY A 132 -24.54 -8.62 8.74
CA GLY A 132 -25.83 -8.16 9.26
C GLY A 132 -27.01 -8.40 8.31
N LYS A 133 -26.78 -8.91 7.09
CA LYS A 133 -27.82 -9.23 6.10
C LYS A 133 -28.83 -8.09 5.87
N GLY A 134 -28.34 -6.85 5.84
CA GLY A 134 -29.17 -5.64 5.72
C GLY A 134 -29.44 -4.91 7.05
N PHE A 135 -29.12 -5.53 8.19
CA PHE A 135 -29.20 -4.94 9.53
C PHE A 135 -27.80 -4.80 10.15
N PRO A 136 -26.96 -3.85 9.70
CA PRO A 136 -25.55 -3.76 10.13
C PRO A 136 -25.38 -3.59 11.64
N GLN A 137 -26.32 -2.93 12.32
CA GLN A 137 -26.27 -2.72 13.77
C GLN A 137 -26.52 -4.00 14.59
N SER A 138 -26.94 -5.10 13.96
CA SER A 138 -27.09 -6.40 14.62
C SER A 138 -25.75 -7.11 14.87
N VAL A 139 -24.65 -6.58 14.30
CA VAL A 139 -23.32 -7.21 14.34
C VAL A 139 -22.28 -6.14 14.66
N ASN A 140 -21.32 -6.47 15.52
CA ASN A 140 -20.19 -5.57 15.80
C ASN A 140 -19.24 -5.47 14.60
N ARG A 141 -18.65 -4.30 14.44
CA ARG A 141 -17.54 -4.10 13.49
C ARG A 141 -16.31 -4.89 13.91
N VAL A 142 -15.53 -5.31 12.91
CA VAL A 142 -14.20 -5.87 13.14
C VAL A 142 -13.27 -4.73 13.56
N ASN A 143 -12.55 -4.92 14.66
CA ASN A 143 -11.48 -4.01 15.04
C ASN A 143 -10.31 -4.20 14.07
N VAL A 144 -9.87 -3.12 13.44
CA VAL A 144 -8.81 -3.12 12.42
C VAL A 144 -7.53 -2.41 12.87
N GLU A 145 -7.45 -1.96 14.13
CA GLU A 145 -6.32 -1.17 14.64
C GLU A 145 -4.97 -1.90 14.51
N GLU A 146 -4.92 -3.17 14.90
CA GLU A 146 -3.69 -3.97 14.80
C GLU A 146 -3.26 -4.17 13.36
N ARG A 147 -4.23 -4.35 12.46
CA ARG A 147 -3.94 -4.52 11.03
C ARG A 147 -3.43 -3.23 10.39
N ILE A 148 -4.05 -2.09 10.73
CA ILE A 148 -3.58 -0.77 10.31
C ILE A 148 -2.13 -0.57 10.79
N LYS A 149 -1.84 -0.82 12.06
CA LYS A 149 -0.47 -0.73 12.61
C LYS A 149 0.52 -1.64 11.88
N HIS A 150 0.11 -2.87 11.59
CA HIS A 150 0.96 -3.82 10.89
C HIS A 150 1.31 -3.36 9.46
N ILE A 151 0.33 -2.88 8.71
CA ILE A 151 0.56 -2.36 7.35
C ILE A 151 1.38 -1.06 7.39
N ASP A 152 1.07 -0.15 8.31
CA ASP A 152 1.84 1.08 8.49
C ASP A 152 3.32 0.80 8.82
N GLN A 153 3.60 -0.17 9.69
CA GLN A 153 4.98 -0.58 9.98
C GLN A 153 5.70 -1.15 8.76
N LYS A 154 5.02 -1.94 7.92
CA LYS A 154 5.61 -2.43 6.66
C LYS A 154 5.96 -1.27 5.73
N ILE A 155 5.10 -0.26 5.64
CA ILE A 155 5.34 0.94 4.82
C ILE A 155 6.49 1.76 5.38
N GLN A 156 6.57 1.93 6.71
CA GLN A 156 7.70 2.60 7.36
C GLN A 156 9.03 1.93 6.99
N ASN A 157 9.11 0.60 7.06
CA ASN A 157 10.32 -0.13 6.69
C ASN A 157 10.73 0.09 5.23
N ILE A 158 9.75 0.20 4.32
CA ILE A 158 9.99 0.53 2.91
C ILE A 158 10.58 1.94 2.80
N VAL A 159 9.96 2.92 3.45
CA VAL A 159 10.40 4.33 3.42
C VAL A 159 11.81 4.49 3.96
N ASP A 160 12.14 3.83 5.07
CA ASP A 160 13.48 3.84 5.65
C ASP A 160 14.51 3.28 4.66
N ALA A 161 14.17 2.23 3.91
CA ALA A 161 15.04 1.69 2.87
C ALA A 161 15.30 2.71 1.74
N TYR A 162 14.27 3.44 1.29
CA TYR A 162 14.42 4.49 0.28
C TYR A 162 15.22 5.70 0.78
N ALA A 163 14.97 6.14 2.01
CA ALA A 163 15.69 7.26 2.62
C ALA A 163 17.19 6.95 2.77
N ASN A 164 17.53 5.72 3.19
CA ASN A 164 18.92 5.27 3.34
C ASN A 164 19.65 5.08 2.00
N GLN A 165 18.95 4.76 0.91
CA GLN A 165 19.56 4.72 -0.43
C GLN A 165 19.91 6.13 -0.93
N ALA A 166 19.09 7.13 -0.61
CA ALA A 166 19.33 8.51 -1.00
C ALA A 166 20.56 9.11 -0.31
N THR A 167 20.80 8.78 0.96
CA THR A 167 21.99 9.25 1.70
C THR A 167 23.28 8.65 1.16
N LEU A 168 23.28 7.37 0.77
CA LEU A 168 24.44 6.72 0.13
C LEU A 168 24.77 7.29 -1.25
N SER A 169 23.77 7.76 -1.99
CA SER A 169 23.93 8.30 -3.36
C SER A 169 24.45 9.74 -3.40
N SER A 170 24.38 10.48 -2.29
CA SER A 170 24.79 11.89 -2.19
C SER A 170 26.29 12.09 -1.86
N GLY A 171 27.05 11.01 -1.66
CA GLY A 171 28.52 11.06 -1.55
C GLY A 171 29.23 10.79 -2.88
N LYS A 172 29.85 11.80 -3.50
CA LYS A 172 30.90 11.67 -4.55
C LYS A 172 32.26 11.35 -3.87
N THR A 173 33.27 10.62 -4.36
CA THR A 173 33.65 9.92 -5.61
C THR A 173 34.94 9.13 -5.35
N THR A 174 35.09 7.90 -5.86
CA THR A 174 36.39 7.34 -6.31
C THR A 174 36.15 6.25 -7.37
N PRO A 175 36.99 6.13 -8.43
CA PRO A 175 36.72 5.23 -9.55
C PRO A 175 37.21 3.79 -9.31
N THR A 176 36.30 2.82 -9.54
CA THR A 176 36.42 1.48 -10.18
C THR A 176 37.53 0.50 -9.70
N PRO A 177 37.34 -0.85 -9.63
CA PRO A 177 36.38 -1.69 -10.36
C PRO A 177 35.57 -2.73 -9.56
N ALA A 178 34.50 -3.20 -10.20
CA ALA A 178 33.77 -4.45 -9.99
C ALA A 178 33.18 -4.71 -8.58
N LEU A 179 31.94 -4.27 -8.37
CA LEU A 179 31.08 -4.72 -7.26
C LEU A 179 29.74 -5.23 -7.82
N SER A 180 29.80 -6.22 -8.72
CA SER A 180 28.66 -7.09 -8.99
C SER A 180 28.30 -7.99 -7.78
N ASP A 181 29.16 -8.04 -6.76
CA ASP A 181 29.13 -9.09 -5.72
C ASP A 181 28.76 -8.61 -4.31
N ALA A 182 28.38 -7.35 -4.09
CA ALA A 182 28.03 -6.84 -2.75
C ALA A 182 26.52 -6.67 -2.48
N LEU A 183 25.66 -7.16 -3.37
CA LEU A 183 24.20 -7.09 -3.23
C LEU A 183 23.62 -8.38 -2.62
N GLU A 184 24.06 -8.73 -1.42
CA GLU A 184 23.42 -9.73 -0.56
C GLU A 184 23.06 -9.14 0.81
N LEU A 185 22.02 -8.30 0.84
CA LEU A 185 21.24 -8.09 2.06
C LEU A 185 19.83 -8.62 1.80
N LYS A 186 19.59 -9.86 2.24
CA LYS A 186 18.26 -10.44 2.44
C LYS A 186 17.73 -9.99 3.80
N PRO A 187 16.72 -9.12 3.91
CA PRO A 187 15.90 -9.09 5.11
C PRO A 187 14.88 -10.23 5.02
N SER A 188 15.24 -11.37 5.60
CA SER A 188 14.30 -12.41 5.96
C SER A 188 13.58 -11.98 7.23
N ILE A 189 12.40 -11.37 7.11
CA ILE A 189 11.51 -11.11 8.25
C ILE A 189 10.41 -12.19 8.23
N SER A 190 10.40 -12.97 9.30
CA SER A 190 9.52 -14.09 9.64
C SER A 190 8.13 -14.13 8.98
N GLY A 191 7.87 -15.20 8.22
CA GLY A 191 6.53 -15.81 8.08
C GLY A 191 5.80 -15.68 6.74
N ILE A 192 6.01 -14.58 5.99
CA ILE A 192 5.49 -14.41 4.63
C ILE A 192 6.59 -13.72 3.82
N SER A 193 7.40 -14.51 3.10
CA SER A 193 8.50 -13.99 2.29
C SER A 193 7.96 -13.41 0.98
N LEU A 194 7.48 -12.17 1.02
CA LEU A 194 7.35 -11.39 -0.21
C LEU A 194 8.74 -10.90 -0.59
N ASP A 195 9.31 -11.53 -1.62
CA ASP A 195 10.56 -11.09 -2.24
C ASP A 195 10.32 -9.70 -2.87
N LEU A 196 10.67 -8.66 -2.12
CA LEU A 196 10.51 -7.25 -2.52
C LEU A 196 11.20 -6.96 -3.87
N LYS A 197 12.27 -7.70 -4.21
CA LYS A 197 12.94 -7.57 -5.50
C LYS A 197 12.06 -8.13 -6.61
N LYS A 198 11.42 -9.28 -6.42
CA LYS A 198 10.45 -9.83 -7.39
C LYS A 198 9.21 -8.96 -7.52
N LEU A 199 8.67 -8.45 -6.40
CA LEU A 199 7.54 -7.54 -6.42
C LEU A 199 7.90 -6.24 -7.17
N TRP A 200 9.08 -5.70 -6.94
CA TRP A 200 9.58 -4.50 -7.63
C TRP A 200 9.87 -4.76 -9.11
N GLN A 201 10.45 -5.91 -9.46
CA GLN A 201 10.65 -6.33 -10.85
C GLN A 201 9.31 -6.45 -11.59
N TRP A 202 8.29 -7.02 -10.93
CA TRP A 202 6.95 -7.12 -11.48
C TRP A 202 6.27 -5.75 -11.64
N ILE A 203 6.32 -4.88 -10.62
CA ILE A 203 5.80 -3.50 -10.71
C ILE A 203 6.50 -2.75 -11.85
N ARG A 204 7.83 -2.87 -11.95
CA ARG A 204 8.62 -2.26 -13.02
C ARG A 204 8.21 -2.78 -14.39
N ALA A 205 8.00 -4.09 -14.55
CA ALA A 205 7.54 -4.67 -15.81
C ALA A 205 6.15 -4.13 -16.22
N LYS A 206 5.21 -4.02 -15.26
CA LYS A 206 3.86 -3.49 -15.52
C LYS A 206 3.86 -1.99 -15.85
N LEU A 207 4.71 -1.20 -15.21
CA LEU A 207 4.88 0.23 -15.52
C LEU A 207 5.53 0.49 -16.89
N MET A 208 6.40 -0.41 -17.36
CA MET A 208 7.06 -0.29 -18.66
C MET A 208 6.16 -0.78 -19.82
N SER A 209 5.31 -1.78 -19.58
CA SER A 209 4.33 -2.25 -20.57
C SER A 209 3.26 -1.20 -20.90
N ASN A 210 2.92 -0.33 -19.95
CA ASN A 210 1.89 0.72 -20.13
C ASN A 210 2.41 1.99 -20.83
N LYS A 211 3.68 2.04 -21.23
CA LYS A 211 4.29 3.12 -22.03
C LYS A 211 4.49 2.74 -23.50
N ALA A 212 4.03 1.55 -23.90
CA ALA A 212 4.22 1.01 -25.25
C ALA A 212 2.98 1.12 -26.15
N ASP A 213 1.89 1.72 -25.66
CA ASP A 213 0.66 2.02 -26.43
C ASP A 213 0.43 3.54 -26.53
#